data_AF-A0A392W8D2-F1
#
_entry.id   AF-A0A392W8D2-F1
#
_cell.length_a   1.000
_cell.length_b   1.000
_cell.length_c   1.000
_cell.angle_alpha   90.00
_cell.angle_beta   90.00
_cell.angle_gamma   90.00
#
_symmetry.space_group_name_H-M   'P 1'
#
loop_
_entity.id
_entity.type
_entity.pdbx_description
1 polymer ?
#
loop_
_entity_poly.entity_id
_entity_poly.type
_entity_poly.pdbx_seq_one_letter_code
_entity_poly.pdbx_strand_id
1 'polypeptide(L)' 'GDFEIIPLGEDPTKGIKIGTGLPDLVKKQLEACLKQNIELFAWSATEMLGIDPEVACHQLTIDPRA' A
#
# COMPACT_ATOMS: atom_id res chain seq x y z
N GLY A 1 11.38 -9.25 -6.66
CA GLY A 1 12.40 -8.46 -5.94
C GLY A 1 12.03 -8.48 -4.47
N ASP A 2 13.01 -8.52 -3.59
CA ASP A 2 12.77 -8.62 -2.16
C ASP A 2 12.25 -7.29 -1.61
N PHE A 3 11.26 -7.38 -0.72
CA PHE A 3 10.66 -6.25 -0.05
C PHE A 3 10.37 -6.59 1.40
N GLU A 4 10.28 -5.56 2.21
CA GLU A 4 9.79 -5.62 3.58
C GLU A 4 8.47 -4.87 3.70
N ILE A 5 7.63 -5.31 4.64
CA ILE A 5 6.37 -4.65 4.93
C ILE A 5 6.60 -3.70 6.11
N ILE A 6 6.35 -2.42 5.90
CA ILE A 6 6.44 -1.40 6.94
C ILE A 6 5.01 -0.94 7.31
N PRO A 7 4.59 -1.07 8.58
CA PRO A 7 3.32 -0.50 9.03
C PRO A 7 3.41 1.03 9.06
N LEU A 8 2.41 1.71 8.50
CA LEU A 8 2.33 3.18 8.54
C LEU A 8 1.52 3.72 9.72
N GLY A 9 0.69 2.88 10.37
CA GLY A 9 -0.12 3.26 11.53
C GLY A 9 -0.46 2.07 12.42
N GLU A 10 -1.49 2.22 13.27
CA GLU A 10 -1.96 1.16 14.18
C GLU A 10 -2.75 0.06 13.46
N ASP A 11 -3.38 0.40 12.33
CA ASP A 11 -4.13 -0.56 11.52
C ASP A 11 -3.17 -1.50 10.79
N PRO A 12 -3.18 -2.82 11.09
CA PRO A 12 -2.27 -3.78 10.47
C PRO A 12 -2.54 -3.97 8.97
N THR A 13 -3.68 -3.52 8.46
CA THR A 13 -4.00 -3.54 7.02
C THR A 13 -3.34 -2.39 6.26
N LYS A 14 -2.90 -1.33 6.95
CA LYS A 14 -2.29 -0.12 6.36
C LYS A 14 -0.76 -0.20 6.35
N GLY A 15 -0.26 -1.20 5.62
CA GLY A 15 1.16 -1.43 5.40
C GLY A 15 1.61 -1.11 3.98
N ILE A 16 2.87 -0.68 3.83
CA ILE A 16 3.52 -0.48 2.54
C ILE A 16 4.64 -1.50 2.33
N LYS A 17 4.96 -1.78 1.06
CA LYS A 17 6.12 -2.60 0.69
C LYS A 17 7.25 -1.70 0.22
N ILE A 18 8.40 -1.79 0.89
CA ILE A 18 9.63 -1.09 0.50
C ILE A 18 10.65 -2.13 0.03
N GLY A 19 11.31 -1.87 -1.09
CA GLY A 19 12.37 -2.74 -1.60
C GLY A 19 13.58 -2.75 -0.66
N THR A 20 14.15 -3.94 -0.40
CA THR A 20 15.25 -4.11 0.57
C THR A 20 16.60 -3.57 0.09
N GLY A 21 16.70 -3.19 -1.19
CA GLY A 21 17.94 -2.66 -1.79
C GLY A 21 18.22 -1.18 -1.51
N LEU A 22 17.37 -0.49 -0.74
CA LEU A 22 17.57 0.92 -0.42
C LEU A 22 18.65 1.11 0.66
N PRO A 23 19.53 2.12 0.53
CA PRO A 23 20.39 2.53 1.64
C PRO A 23 19.57 2.93 2.87
N ASP A 24 20.05 2.58 4.07
CA ASP A 24 19.31 2.79 5.33
C ASP A 24 18.80 4.22 5.53
N LEU A 25 19.61 5.23 5.17
CA LEU A 25 19.21 6.63 5.29
C LEU A 25 18.03 6.96 4.36
N VAL A 26 18.10 6.49 3.11
CA VAL A 26 17.05 6.70 2.11
C VAL A 26 15.76 6.01 2.53
N LYS A 27 15.87 4.76 3.02
CA LYS A 27 14.74 4.01 3.56
C LYS A 27 14.07 4.76 4.71
N LYS A 28 14.83 5.24 5.69
CA LYS A 28 14.29 5.99 6.84
C LYS A 28 13.59 7.29 6.42
N GLN A 29 14.17 8.02 5.47
CA GLN A 29 13.56 9.24 4.94
C GLN A 29 12.26 8.94 4.19
N LEU A 30 12.25 7.88 3.38
CA LEU A 30 11.06 7.41 2.67
C LEU A 30 9.96 6.99 3.65
N GLU A 31 10.28 6.18 4.66
CA GLU A 31 9.32 5.79 5.69
C GLU A 31 8.72 7.00 6.42
N ALA A 32 9.54 7.96 6.81
CA ALA A 32 9.06 9.17 7.49
C ALA A 32 8.11 9.98 6.60
N CYS A 33 8.46 10.16 5.33
CA CYS A 33 7.63 10.84 4.34
C CYS A 33 6.28 10.12 4.18
N LEU A 34 6.28 8.80 4.03
CA LEU A 34 5.05 8.02 3.82
C LEU A 34 4.16 8.04 5.08
N LYS A 35 4.73 7.95 6.29
CA LYS A 35 4.00 8.06 7.56
C LYS A 35 3.33 9.42 7.72
N GLN A 36 4.01 10.51 7.34
CA GLN A 36 3.45 11.86 7.40
C GLN A 36 2.25 12.07 6.45
N ASN A 37 2.11 11.21 5.44
CA ASN A 37 1.10 11.31 4.40
C ASN A 37 0.10 10.14 4.44
N ILE A 38 -0.03 9.44 5.58
CA ILE A 38 -0.88 8.25 5.72
C ILE A 38 -2.34 8.47 5.30
N GLU A 39 -2.88 9.67 5.55
CA GLU A 39 -4.25 10.07 5.21
C GLU A 39 -4.45 10.34 3.70
N LEU A 40 -3.36 10.43 2.91
CA LEU A 40 -3.45 10.65 1.46
C LEU A 40 -3.59 9.35 0.66
N PHE A 41 -3.38 8.20 1.29
CA PHE A 41 -3.51 6.90 0.62
C PHE A 41 -4.96 6.44 0.60
N ALA A 42 -5.40 5.95 -0.56
CA ALA A 42 -6.56 5.08 -0.66
C ALA A 42 -6.11 3.64 -0.32
N TRP A 43 -6.42 3.18 0.90
CA TRP A 43 -6.10 1.84 1.39
C TRP A 43 -7.02 0.76 0.82
N SER A 44 -8.13 1.19 0.22
CA SER A 44 -9.09 0.35 -0.48
C SER A 44 -9.57 1.03 -1.78
N ALA A 45 -10.08 0.24 -2.72
CA ALA A 45 -10.67 0.77 -3.95
C ALA A 45 -11.85 1.73 -3.67
N THR A 46 -12.57 1.53 -2.56
CA THR A 46 -13.67 2.38 -2.12
C THR A 46 -13.24 3.78 -1.65
N GLU A 47 -11.97 3.96 -1.25
CA GLU A 47 -11.43 5.25 -0.84
C GLU A 47 -10.87 6.06 -2.02
N MET A 48 -10.86 5.50 -3.24
CA MET A 48 -10.39 6.20 -4.44
C MET A 48 -11.44 7.22 -4.92
N LEU A 49 -11.34 8.45 -4.41
CA LEU A 49 -12.25 9.55 -4.76
C LEU A 49 -12.20 9.87 -6.27
N GLY A 50 -13.37 10.12 -6.86
CA GLY A 50 -13.50 10.53 -8.27
C GLY A 50 -13.38 9.39 -9.29
N ILE A 51 -13.19 8.15 -8.83
CA ILE A 51 -13.22 6.95 -9.66
C ILE A 51 -14.43 6.12 -9.23
N ASP A 52 -15.26 5.71 -10.20
CA ASP A 52 -16.41 4.85 -9.93
C ASP A 52 -15.92 3.50 -9.34
N PRO A 53 -16.49 3.00 -8.24
CA PRO A 53 -16.13 1.69 -7.68
C PRO A 53 -16.24 0.53 -8.67
N GLU A 54 -17.16 0.55 -9.64
CA GLU A 54 -17.24 -0.48 -10.70
C GLU A 54 -16.04 -0.42 -11.65
N VAL A 55 -15.40 0.75 -11.77
CA VAL A 55 -14.16 0.94 -12.54
C VAL A 55 -12.94 0.63 -11.67
N ALA A 56 -12.95 0.99 -10.39
CA ALA A 56 -11.84 0.73 -9.47
C ALA A 56 -11.73 -0.76 -9.08
N CYS A 57 -12.86 -1.47 -8.99
CA CYS A 57 -12.92 -2.88 -8.60
C CYS A 57 -13.10 -3.79 -9.82
N HIS A 58 -12.19 -4.75 -10.00
CA HIS A 58 -12.36 -5.82 -10.99
C HIS A 58 -12.48 -7.16 -10.28
N GLN A 59 -13.54 -7.91 -10.57
CA GLN A 59 -13.68 -9.27 -10.07
C GLN A 59 -12.85 -10.22 -10.95
N LEU A 60 -11.70 -10.65 -10.45
CA LEU A 60 -10.95 -11.72 -11.10
C LEU A 60 -11.69 -13.04 -10.91
N THR A 61 -11.85 -13.81 -11.98
CA THR A 61 -12.27 -15.21 -11.89
C THR A 61 -11.11 -16.02 -11.32
N ILE A 62 -11.02 -16.10 -9.99
CA ILE A 62 -10.05 -16.95 -9.33
C ILE A 62 -10.61 -18.38 -9.37
N ASP A 63 -9.92 -19.30 -10.06
CA ASP A 63 -10.25 -20.73 -9.98
C ASP A 63 -9.99 -21.17 -8.53
N PRO A 64 -11.01 -21.63 -7.78
CA PRO A 64 -10.83 -22.07 -6.40
C PRO A 64 -9.95 -23.33 -6.27
N ARG A 65 -9.50 -23.91 -7.37
CA ARG A 65 -8.62 -25.10 -7.44
C ARG A 65 -7.14 -24.77 -7.72
N ALA A 66 -6.78 -23.49 -7.83
CA ALA A 66 -5.39 -23.03 -8.03
C ALA A 66 -4.52 -23.16 -6.77
#